data_AF-A0AA35MCD5-F1
#
_entry.id   AF-A0AA35MCD5-F1
#
_cell.length_a   1.000
_cell.length_b   1.000
_cell.length_c   1.000
_cell.angle_alpha   90.00
_cell.angle_beta   90.00
_cell.angle_gamma   90.00
#
_symmetry.space_group_name_H-M   'P 1'
#
loop_
_entity.id
_entity.type
_entity.pdbx_description
1 polymer ?
#
loop_
_entity_poly.entity_id
_entity_poly.type
_entity_poly.pdbx_seq_one_letter_code
_entity_poly.pdbx_strand_id
1 'polypeptide(L)'
;MTHFTGESSDGTAARRKAPDWPKICDYRWAADDSLELQVLWPILDKHTWVGETVLHRRFKELLLDFWRDVGGRPENPFDPEVYQVYAVRGHARDKLSRRKMLQIEWTGYETLTWEDHRTMRRDVPELVDEYFQQLDEASSSSSSSSAASASAAKWPILK
;
A
#
# COMPACT_ATOMS: atom_id res chain seq x y z
N MET A 1 -18.34 -4.99 54.17
CA MET A 1 -17.95 -3.87 53.27
C MET A 1 -16.91 -4.41 52.30
N THR A 2 -17.37 -4.87 51.15
CA THR A 2 -16.56 -5.36 50.04
C THR A 2 -16.16 -4.16 49.19
N HIS A 3 -14.86 -3.81 49.16
CA HIS A 3 -14.34 -2.86 48.20
C HIS A 3 -13.93 -3.63 46.94
N PHE A 4 -14.71 -3.42 45.89
CA PHE A 4 -14.44 -3.88 44.52
C PHE A 4 -13.69 -2.74 43.82
N THR A 5 -12.37 -2.85 43.73
CA THR A 5 -11.58 -1.94 42.89
C THR A 5 -11.65 -2.46 41.46
N GLY A 6 -12.51 -1.83 40.66
CA GLY A 6 -12.50 -2.00 39.22
C GLY A 6 -11.25 -1.36 38.65
N GLU A 7 -10.27 -2.17 38.28
CA GLU A 7 -9.24 -1.76 37.32
C GLU A 7 -9.89 -1.72 35.94
N SER A 8 -10.23 -0.51 35.54
CA SER A 8 -10.57 -0.15 34.17
C SER A 8 -9.32 -0.36 33.33
N SER A 9 -9.24 -1.51 32.64
CA SER A 9 -8.25 -1.73 31.59
C SER A 9 -8.67 -0.94 30.34
N ASP A 10 -8.57 0.38 30.42
CA ASP A 10 -8.45 1.21 29.24
C ASP A 10 -7.00 1.10 28.76
N GLY A 11 -6.83 0.33 27.70
CA GLY A 11 -5.52 -0.11 27.24
C GLY A 11 -5.57 -0.34 25.75
N THR A 12 -5.85 0.72 24.99
CA THR A 12 -5.40 0.82 23.60
C THR A 12 -3.89 0.55 23.60
N ALA A 13 -3.51 -0.70 23.35
CA ALA A 13 -2.13 -1.09 23.19
C ALA A 13 -1.64 -0.42 21.90
N ALA A 14 -1.20 0.83 22.02
CA ALA A 14 -0.33 1.46 21.04
C ALA A 14 0.81 0.47 20.82
N ARG A 15 0.86 -0.10 19.63
CA ARG A 15 1.82 -1.12 19.22
C ARG A 15 3.21 -0.56 19.45
N ARG A 16 3.81 -0.87 20.60
CA ARG A 16 5.16 -0.40 20.96
C ARG A 16 6.11 -0.97 19.92
N LYS A 17 6.60 -0.12 19.01
CA LYS A 17 7.59 -0.54 18.00
C LYS A 17 8.86 -0.98 18.74
N ALA A 18 9.48 -2.05 18.27
CA ALA A 18 10.68 -2.60 18.89
C ALA A 18 11.78 -1.53 18.97
N PRO A 19 12.68 -1.57 19.99
CA PRO A 19 13.79 -0.62 20.11
C PRO A 19 14.64 -0.51 18.84
N ASP A 20 14.75 -1.62 18.11
CA ASP A 20 15.55 -1.78 16.89
C ASP A 20 14.80 -1.37 15.62
N TRP A 21 13.55 -0.91 15.74
CA TRP A 21 12.72 -0.52 14.60
C TRP A 21 13.24 0.79 13.98
N PRO A 22 13.27 0.92 12.64
CA PRO A 22 13.69 2.14 11.98
C PRO A 22 12.85 3.35 12.42
N LYS A 23 13.49 4.52 12.48
CA LYS A 23 12.83 5.77 12.85
C LYS A 23 13.04 6.80 11.76
N ILE A 24 11.96 7.44 11.33
CA ILE A 24 12.05 8.58 10.41
C ILE A 24 12.27 9.83 11.28
N CYS A 25 13.27 10.63 10.93
CA CYS A 25 13.71 11.75 11.74
C CYS A 25 13.65 13.10 11.01
N ASP A 26 13.67 13.09 9.68
CA ASP A 26 13.67 14.31 8.85
C ASP A 26 13.17 13.99 7.43
N TYR A 27 12.88 15.03 6.63
CA TYR A 27 12.53 14.90 5.22
C TYR A 27 13.06 16.07 4.39
N ARG A 28 13.21 15.85 3.07
CA ARG A 28 13.58 16.90 2.12
C ARG A 28 13.06 16.59 0.72
N TRP A 29 12.86 17.64 -0.07
CA TRP A 29 12.74 17.53 -1.52
C TRP A 29 14.14 17.39 -2.12
N ALA A 30 14.35 16.36 -2.94
CA ALA A 30 15.56 16.18 -3.73
C ALA A 30 15.53 17.04 -4.99
N ALA A 31 16.64 17.09 -5.71
CA ALA A 31 16.78 17.91 -6.93
C ALA A 31 15.97 17.37 -8.13
N ASP A 32 15.47 16.15 -8.04
CA ASP A 32 14.64 15.47 -9.04
C ASP A 32 13.14 15.47 -8.66
N ASP A 33 12.74 16.39 -7.77
CA ASP A 33 11.39 16.54 -7.22
C ASP A 33 10.86 15.31 -6.46
N SER A 34 11.75 14.37 -6.12
CA SER A 34 11.40 13.25 -5.26
C SER A 34 11.47 13.64 -3.78
N LEU A 35 10.56 13.09 -2.97
CA LEU A 35 10.58 13.27 -1.52
C LEU A 35 11.47 12.19 -0.90
N GLU A 36 12.51 12.61 -0.18
CA GLU A 36 13.39 11.74 0.58
C GLU A 36 13.18 11.94 2.08
N LEU A 37 13.27 10.85 2.83
CA LEU A 37 13.17 10.87 4.28
C LEU A 37 14.46 10.34 4.90
N GLN A 38 14.93 11.00 5.95
CA GLN A 38 16.07 10.55 6.71
C GLN A 38 15.63 9.50 7.73
N VAL A 39 16.23 8.32 7.64
CA VAL A 39 15.92 7.18 8.49
C VAL A 39 17.13 6.87 9.38
N LEU A 40 16.91 6.84 10.69
CA LEU A 40 17.81 6.23 11.66
C LEU A 40 17.56 4.72 11.71
N TRP A 41 18.63 3.94 11.50
CA TRP A 41 18.66 2.49 11.66
C TRP A 41 19.33 2.14 12.99
N PRO A 42 18.57 1.84 14.07
CA PRO A 42 19.15 1.74 15.42
C PRO A 42 20.24 0.67 15.54
N ILE A 43 20.07 -0.47 14.85
CA ILE A 43 21.05 -1.57 14.86
C ILE A 43 22.39 -1.15 14.26
N LEU A 44 22.36 -0.26 13.26
CA LEU A 44 23.55 0.17 12.53
C LEU A 44 24.10 1.52 13.03
N ASP A 45 23.41 2.17 13.97
CA ASP A 45 23.64 3.54 14.41
C ASP A 45 23.93 4.51 13.25
N LYS A 46 23.12 4.39 12.18
CA LYS A 46 23.34 5.09 10.92
C LYS A 46 22.10 5.83 10.46
N HIS A 47 22.31 7.04 9.93
CA HIS A 47 21.31 7.81 9.21
C HIS A 47 21.50 7.64 7.70
N THR A 48 20.41 7.41 6.96
CA THR A 48 20.42 7.42 5.49
C THR A 48 19.18 8.12 4.95
N TRP A 49 19.34 8.83 3.83
CA TRP A 49 18.22 9.30 3.03
C TRP A 49 17.64 8.14 2.21
N VAL A 50 16.32 8.00 2.26
CA VAL A 50 15.56 6.94 1.61
C VAL A 50 14.38 7.58 0.89
N GLY A 51 14.17 7.23 -0.38
CA GLY A 51 13.02 7.73 -1.14
C GLY A 51 11.69 7.30 -0.53
N GLU A 52 10.70 8.18 -0.57
CA GLU A 52 9.37 7.98 0.00
C GLU A 52 8.72 6.67 -0.49
N THR A 53 8.78 6.39 -1.79
CA THR A 53 8.23 5.15 -2.39
C THR A 53 8.84 3.88 -1.81
N VAL A 54 10.13 3.91 -1.43
CA VAL A 54 10.80 2.76 -0.80
C VAL A 54 10.23 2.53 0.60
N LEU A 55 10.02 3.60 1.37
CA LEU A 55 9.40 3.53 2.69
C LEU A 55 7.93 3.13 2.60
N HIS A 56 7.18 3.65 1.64
CA HIS A 56 5.79 3.27 1.42
C HIS A 56 5.67 1.77 1.12
N ARG A 57 6.60 1.22 0.34
CA ARG A 57 6.62 -0.21 -0.02
C ARG A 57 7.04 -1.14 1.12
N ARG A 58 7.95 -0.72 2.00
CA ARG A 58 8.60 -1.60 2.99
C ARG A 58 8.15 -1.34 4.43
N PHE A 59 7.80 -0.09 4.72
CA PHE A 59 7.51 0.43 6.05
C PHE A 59 6.30 1.38 6.01
N LYS A 60 5.24 1.02 5.28
CA LYS A 60 4.05 1.87 5.06
C LYS A 60 3.50 2.48 6.35
N GLU A 61 3.28 1.67 7.36
CA GLU A 61 2.77 2.14 8.67
C GLU A 61 3.71 3.18 9.29
N LEU A 62 5.03 2.96 9.24
CA LEU A 62 6.02 3.92 9.77
C LEU A 62 5.97 5.24 9.02
N LEU A 63 5.84 5.21 7.69
CA LEU A 63 5.73 6.40 6.85
C LEU A 63 4.46 7.19 7.15
N LEU A 64 3.32 6.51 7.22
CA LEU A 64 2.02 7.15 7.49
C LEU A 64 1.95 7.72 8.92
N ASP A 65 2.50 7.00 9.91
CA ASP A 65 2.61 7.51 11.27
C ASP A 65 3.46 8.79 11.30
N PHE A 66 4.62 8.78 10.64
CA PHE A 66 5.49 9.96 10.57
C PHE A 66 4.78 11.17 9.96
N TRP A 67 4.10 10.99 8.82
CA TRP A 67 3.35 12.09 8.21
C TRP A 67 2.23 12.61 9.11
N ARG A 68 1.54 11.73 9.81
CA ARG A 68 0.51 12.15 10.79
C ARG A 68 1.11 12.96 11.93
N ASP A 69 2.26 12.54 12.44
CA ASP A 69 2.94 13.17 13.58
C ASP A 69 3.48 14.57 13.23
N VAL A 70 3.94 14.79 11.99
CA VAL A 70 4.45 16.10 11.53
C VAL A 70 3.37 17.00 10.91
N GLY A 71 2.10 16.59 10.95
CA GLY A 71 0.96 17.39 10.51
C GLY A 71 0.56 17.23 9.04
N GLY A 72 1.16 16.27 8.34
CA GLY A 72 0.85 15.91 6.95
C GLY A 72 2.10 15.74 6.10
N ARG A 73 1.91 15.14 4.92
CA ARG A 73 2.93 15.11 3.88
C ARG A 73 3.05 16.53 3.27
N PRO A 74 4.26 17.08 3.10
CA PRO A 74 4.43 18.39 2.48
C PRO A 74 3.97 18.40 1.02
N GLU A 75 3.49 19.55 0.56
CA GLU A 75 3.26 19.80 -0.86
C GLU A 75 4.59 19.89 -1.62
N ASN A 76 4.58 19.51 -2.88
CA ASN A 76 5.74 19.68 -3.76
C ASN A 76 5.93 21.19 -4.04
N PRO A 77 7.11 21.76 -3.75
CA PRO A 77 7.36 23.19 -3.92
C PRO A 77 7.36 23.65 -5.39
N PHE A 78 7.54 22.72 -6.33
CA PHE A 78 7.54 23.00 -7.77
C PHE A 78 6.16 22.80 -8.40
N ASP A 79 5.37 21.85 -7.90
CA ASP A 79 4.00 21.59 -8.36
C ASP A 79 3.12 21.02 -7.24
N PRO A 80 2.38 21.88 -6.50
CA PRO A 80 1.53 21.47 -5.38
C PRO A 80 0.41 20.49 -5.74
N GLU A 81 0.03 20.41 -7.02
CA GLU A 81 -1.04 19.51 -7.48
C GLU A 81 -0.53 18.11 -7.86
N VAL A 82 0.79 17.88 -7.81
CA VAL A 82 1.37 16.59 -8.19
C VAL A 82 1.39 15.62 -7.01
N TYR A 83 0.59 14.57 -7.15
CA TYR A 83 0.56 13.40 -6.28
C TYR A 83 1.17 12.21 -7.01
N GLN A 84 2.05 11.47 -6.33
CA GLN A 84 2.65 10.29 -6.93
C GLN A 84 1.74 9.07 -6.72
N VAL A 85 1.33 8.45 -7.83
CA VAL A 85 0.60 7.18 -7.81
C VAL A 85 1.55 6.07 -7.36
N TYR A 86 1.16 5.33 -6.33
CA TYR A 86 1.90 4.17 -5.84
C TYR A 86 1.44 2.88 -6.54
N ALA A 87 0.12 2.65 -6.62
CA ALA A 87 -0.44 1.45 -7.21
C ALA A 87 -1.91 1.62 -7.58
N VAL A 88 -2.36 0.85 -8.58
CA VAL A 88 -3.79 0.58 -8.80
C VAL A 88 -4.20 -0.60 -7.92
N ARG A 89 -5.23 -0.41 -7.08
CA ARG A 89 -5.71 -1.42 -6.12
C ARG A 89 -6.99 -2.11 -6.53
N GLY A 90 -7.75 -1.48 -7.41
CA GLY A 90 -9.05 -1.97 -7.82
C GLY A 90 -9.52 -1.30 -9.08
N HIS A 91 -10.57 -1.86 -9.67
CA HIS A 91 -11.33 -1.20 -10.71
C HIS A 91 -12.82 -1.49 -10.53
N ALA A 92 -13.64 -0.54 -10.96
CA ALA A 92 -15.10 -0.67 -10.97
C ALA A 92 -15.67 0.04 -12.18
N ARG A 93 -16.94 -0.25 -12.49
CA ARG A 93 -17.70 0.57 -13.43
C ARG A 93 -18.59 1.52 -12.64
N ASP A 94 -18.41 2.82 -12.85
CA ASP A 94 -19.29 3.81 -12.28
C ASP A 94 -20.73 3.57 -12.77
N LYS A 95 -21.69 3.57 -11.84
CA LYS A 95 -23.07 3.18 -12.16
C LYS A 95 -23.78 4.20 -13.03
N LEU A 96 -23.46 5.49 -12.84
CA LEU A 96 -24.13 6.61 -13.51
C LEU A 96 -23.51 6.87 -14.90
N SER A 97 -22.21 7.13 -14.94
CA SER A 97 -21.48 7.46 -16.17
C SER A 97 -21.10 6.23 -17.01
N ARG A 98 -21.18 5.02 -16.43
CA ARG A 98 -20.74 3.75 -17.03
C ARG A 98 -19.24 3.70 -17.36
N ARG A 99 -18.46 4.68 -16.89
CA ARG A 99 -17.01 4.75 -17.08
C ARG A 99 -16.30 3.74 -16.20
N LYS A 100 -15.12 3.30 -16.65
CA LYS A 100 -14.23 2.47 -15.84
C LYS A 100 -13.46 3.41 -14.90
N MET A 101 -13.59 3.15 -13.60
CA MET A 101 -12.87 3.85 -12.54
C MET A 101 -11.80 2.93 -11.97
N LEU A 102 -10.66 3.49 -11.61
CA LEU A 102 -9.56 2.80 -10.94
C LEU A 102 -9.46 3.30 -9.50
N GLN A 103 -9.29 2.38 -8.55
CA GLN A 103 -9.00 2.74 -7.17
C GLN A 103 -7.49 2.92 -7.04
N ILE A 104 -7.06 4.13 -6.73
CA ILE A 104 -5.67 4.54 -6.71
C ILE A 104 -5.16 4.64 -5.28
N GLU A 105 -3.99 4.05 -5.05
CA GLU A 105 -3.16 4.32 -3.89
C GLU A 105 -2.12 5.36 -4.22
N TRP A 106 -1.99 6.36 -3.35
CA TRP A 106 -1.03 7.45 -3.47
C TRP A 106 0.14 7.23 -2.51
N THR A 107 1.36 7.50 -2.97
CA THR A 107 2.57 7.43 -2.15
C THR A 107 2.47 8.43 -1.00
N GLY A 108 2.68 7.98 0.23
CA GLY A 108 2.65 8.81 1.43
C GLY A 108 1.26 9.12 2.00
N TYR A 109 0.18 8.61 1.38
CA TYR A 109 -1.19 8.85 1.85
C TYR A 109 -1.90 7.56 2.28
N GLU A 110 -2.78 7.70 3.27
CA GLU A 110 -3.60 6.60 3.80
C GLU A 110 -4.84 6.35 2.94
N THR A 111 -5.40 7.41 2.35
CA THR A 111 -6.65 7.34 1.59
C THR A 111 -6.44 6.85 0.16
N LEU A 112 -7.34 5.96 -0.28
CA LEU A 112 -7.48 5.56 -1.68
C LEU A 112 -8.54 6.43 -2.36
N THR A 113 -8.30 6.86 -3.60
CA THR A 113 -9.29 7.62 -4.40
C THR A 113 -9.73 6.84 -5.62
N TRP A 114 -10.85 7.24 -6.21
CA TRP A 114 -11.36 6.66 -7.45
C TRP A 114 -11.11 7.61 -8.62
N GLU A 115 -10.21 7.22 -9.52
CA GLU A 115 -9.79 8.02 -10.66
C GLU A 115 -10.30 7.44 -12.00
N ASP A 116 -10.49 8.29 -13.00
CA ASP A 116 -10.91 7.84 -14.33
C ASP A 116 -9.79 7.02 -14.99
N HIS A 117 -10.13 5.82 -15.48
CA HIS A 117 -9.17 4.93 -16.13
C HIS A 117 -8.45 5.57 -17.32
N ARG A 118 -9.12 6.43 -18.11
CA ARG A 118 -8.49 7.07 -19.27
C ARG A 118 -7.44 8.09 -18.84
N THR A 119 -7.71 8.84 -17.77
CA THR A 119 -6.76 9.78 -17.17
C THR A 119 -5.54 9.02 -16.65
N MET A 120 -5.75 8.01 -15.81
CA MET A 120 -4.66 7.22 -15.24
C MET A 120 -3.85 6.46 -16.29
N ARG A 121 -4.48 5.92 -17.34
CA ARG A 121 -3.75 5.26 -18.43
C ARG A 121 -2.92 6.23 -19.26
N ARG A 122 -3.28 7.52 -19.30
CA ARG A 122 -2.48 8.56 -19.94
C ARG A 122 -1.30 8.96 -19.05
N ASP A 123 -1.55 9.11 -17.76
CA ASP A 123 -0.60 9.75 -16.84
C ASP A 123 0.40 8.74 -16.23
N VAL A 124 -0.03 7.51 -15.97
CA VAL A 124 0.78 6.41 -15.38
C VAL A 124 0.46 5.06 -16.06
N PRO A 125 0.68 4.94 -17.39
CA PRO A 125 0.32 3.75 -18.17
C PRO A 125 0.91 2.47 -17.60
N GLU A 126 2.14 2.51 -17.12
CA GLU A 126 2.87 1.35 -16.60
C GLU A 126 2.18 0.70 -15.39
N LEU A 127 1.67 1.50 -14.44
CA LEU A 127 0.98 0.97 -13.25
C LEU A 127 -0.42 0.44 -13.60
N VAL A 128 -1.06 1.03 -14.60
CA VAL A 128 -2.36 0.54 -15.10
C VAL A 128 -2.20 -0.79 -15.82
N ASP A 129 -1.20 -0.90 -16.69
CA ASP A 129 -0.92 -2.11 -17.45
C ASP A 129 -0.45 -3.25 -16.53
N GLU A 130 0.42 -2.96 -15.54
CA GLU A 130 0.84 -3.92 -14.52
C GLU A 130 -0.37 -4.51 -13.77
N TYR A 131 -1.30 -3.66 -13.34
CA TYR A 131 -2.49 -4.09 -12.63
C TYR A 131 -3.37 -5.04 -13.45
N PHE A 132 -3.64 -4.72 -14.72
CA PHE A 132 -4.46 -5.59 -15.58
C PHE A 132 -3.72 -6.88 -15.95
N GLN A 133 -2.40 -6.83 -16.13
CA GLN A 133 -1.60 -8.04 -16.36
C GLN A 133 -1.68 -8.99 -15.16
N GLN A 134 -1.54 -8.50 -13.93
CA GLN A 134 -1.67 -9.32 -12.72
C GLN A 134 -3.06 -9.97 -12.59
N LEU A 135 -4.12 -9.26 -13.00
CA LEU A 135 -5.48 -9.82 -13.04
C LEU A 135 -5.61 -10.97 -14.06
N ASP A 136 -5.04 -10.80 -15.24
CA ASP A 136 -5.08 -11.81 -16.30
C ASP A 136 -4.30 -13.07 -15.88
N GLU A 137 -3.13 -12.90 -15.27
CA GLU A 137 -2.31 -13.99 -14.71
C GLU A 137 -3.05 -14.72 -13.56
N ALA A 138 -3.71 -13.98 -12.67
CA ALA A 138 -4.53 -14.56 -11.60
C ALA A 138 -5.73 -15.36 -12.15
N SER A 139 -6.38 -14.85 -13.21
CA SER A 139 -7.50 -15.57 -13.85
C SER A 139 -7.03 -16.86 -14.55
N SER A 140 -5.85 -16.82 -15.17
CA SER A 140 -5.25 -17.96 -15.89
C SER A 140 -4.77 -19.06 -14.93
N SER A 141 -4.21 -18.68 -13.77
CA SER A 141 -3.79 -19.64 -12.73
C SER A 141 -4.97 -20.27 -11.98
N SER A 142 -6.07 -19.55 -11.79
CA SER A 142 -7.29 -20.13 -11.17
C SER A 142 -7.99 -21.16 -12.08
N SER A 143 -7.88 -21.00 -13.40
CA SER A 143 -8.49 -21.88 -14.40
C SER A 143 -7.75 -23.22 -14.55
N SER A 144 -6.42 -23.25 -14.32
CA SER A 144 -5.61 -24.47 -14.39
C SER A 144 -5.72 -25.36 -13.15
N SER A 145 -6.00 -24.78 -11.97
CA SER A 145 -6.24 -25.55 -10.73
C SER A 145 -7.58 -26.30 -10.71
N SER A 146 -8.59 -25.85 -11.47
CA SER A 146 -9.90 -26.52 -11.54
C SER A 146 -9.94 -27.67 -12.56
N ALA A 147 -9.02 -27.70 -13.54
CA ALA A 147 -8.98 -28.75 -14.56
C ALA A 147 -8.25 -30.03 -14.11
N ALA A 148 -7.51 -30.01 -13.00
CA ALA A 148 -6.72 -31.15 -12.53
C ALA A 148 -7.49 -32.15 -11.62
N SER A 149 -8.74 -31.89 -11.24
CA SER A 149 -9.54 -32.78 -10.36
C SER A 149 -10.58 -33.66 -11.08
N ALA A 150 -10.58 -33.72 -12.41
CA ALA A 150 -11.53 -34.53 -13.16
C ALA A 150 -10.85 -35.63 -14.01
N SER A 151 -10.02 -36.48 -13.40
CA SER A 151 -9.70 -37.81 -13.95
C SER A 151 -9.00 -38.70 -12.92
N ALA A 152 -9.78 -39.41 -12.10
CA ALA A 152 -9.34 -40.66 -11.47
C ALA A 152 -10.52 -41.38 -10.79
N ALA A 153 -11.36 -42.07 -11.55
CA ALA A 153 -12.16 -43.17 -11.01
C ALA A 153 -12.59 -44.13 -12.14
N LYS A 154 -11.76 -45.14 -12.41
CA LYS A 154 -12.24 -46.38 -13.06
C LYS A 154 -11.45 -47.56 -12.52
N TRP A 155 -12.00 -48.17 -11.46
CA TRP A 155 -11.54 -49.46 -10.97
C TRP A 155 -12.17 -50.57 -11.83
N PRO A 156 -11.41 -51.54 -12.36
CA PRO A 156 -12.00 -52.68 -13.05
C PRO A 156 -12.50 -53.73 -12.05
N ILE A 157 -13.73 -54.19 -12.27
CA ILE A 157 -14.30 -55.40 -11.67
C ILE A 157 -13.76 -56.60 -12.46
N LEU A 158 -13.16 -57.57 -11.78
CA LEU A 158 -12.93 -58.91 -12.34
C LEU A 158 -13.69 -59.94 -11.51
N LYS A 159 -14.39 -60.83 -12.23
CA LYS A 159 -15.00 -62.06 -11.74
C LYS A 159 -13.96 -63.17 -11.71
#